data_AF-A0A958X098-F1
#
_entry.id   AF-A0A958X098-F1
#
_cell.length_a   1.000
_cell.length_b   1.000
_cell.length_c   1.000
_cell.angle_alpha   90.00
_cell.angle_beta   90.00
_cell.angle_gamma   90.00
#
_symmetry.space_group_name_H-M   'P 1'
#
loop_
_entity.id
_entity.type
_entity.pdbx_description
1 polymer ?
#
loop_
_entity_poly.entity_id
_entity_poly.type
_entity_poly.pdbx_seq_one_letter_code
_entity_poly.pdbx_strand_id
1 'polypeptide(L)' 'LLEVVSEKTGYPAEMLDLSMDMEADLGIDSIKRVEIFGALTQRYPDLSGINPNELTELRTLAEIVTYVGQHGKKKAIA' A
#
# COMPACT_ATOMS: atom_id res chain seq x y z
N LEU A 1 -1.02 -6.15 -2.77
CA LEU A 1 -0.17 -5.33 -1.88
C LEU A 1 1.15 -6.04 -1.59
N LEU A 2 1.14 -7.19 -0.91
CA LEU A 2 2.37 -7.88 -0.48
C LEU A 2 3.32 -8.19 -1.64
N GLU A 3 2.80 -8.58 -2.80
CA GLU A 3 3.61 -8.77 -4.02
C GLU A 3 4.33 -7.49 -4.47
N VAL A 4 3.62 -6.35 -4.52
CA VAL A 4 4.20 -5.05 -4.89
C VAL A 4 5.25 -4.61 -3.86
N VAL A 5 4.98 -4.82 -2.58
CA VAL A 5 5.92 -4.51 -1.50
C VAL A 5 7.16 -5.40 -1.61
N SER A 6 6.97 -6.70 -1.87
CA SER A 6 8.05 -7.66 -2.09
C SER A 6 8.94 -7.24 -3.27
N GLU A 7 8.36 -6.90 -4.41
CA GLU A 7 9.08 -6.41 -5.59
C GLU A 7 9.88 -5.13 -5.31
N LYS A 8 9.35 -4.22 -4.48
CA LYS A 8 9.96 -2.92 -4.20
C LYS A 8 11.01 -2.95 -3.10
N THR A 9 10.91 -3.88 -2.16
CA THR A 9 11.82 -3.99 -1.00
C THR A 9 12.82 -5.12 -1.14
N GLY A 10 12.53 -6.13 -1.96
CA GLY A 10 13.31 -7.36 -2.07
C GLY A 10 13.02 -8.38 -0.98
N TYR A 11 12.13 -8.09 -0.03
CA TYR A 11 11.70 -9.07 0.96
C TYR A 11 10.80 -10.13 0.30
N PRO A 12 11.06 -11.43 0.51
CA PRO A 12 10.12 -12.49 0.15
C PRO A 12 8.76 -12.24 0.79
N ALA A 13 7.67 -12.48 0.04
CA ALA A 13 6.32 -12.25 0.53
C ALA A 13 5.98 -13.03 1.81
N GLU A 14 6.61 -14.19 2.01
CA GLU A 14 6.50 -15.02 3.22
C GLU A 14 7.16 -14.41 4.48
N MET A 15 8.08 -13.45 4.31
CA MET A 15 8.71 -12.72 5.42
C MET A 15 7.96 -11.42 5.76
N LEU A 16 6.98 -11.01 4.96
CA LEU A 16 6.23 -9.78 5.20
C LEU A 16 5.07 -10.04 6.16
N ASP A 17 5.02 -9.31 7.27
CA ASP A 17 3.88 -9.27 8.19
C ASP A 17 3.11 -7.96 8.05
N LEU A 18 1.78 -8.00 8.19
CA LEU A 18 0.95 -6.82 8.13
C LEU A 18 1.24 -5.84 9.28
N SER A 19 1.78 -6.30 10.41
CA SER A 19 2.16 -5.44 11.53
C SER A 19 3.49 -4.71 11.34
N MET A 20 4.28 -5.03 10.31
CA MET A 20 5.57 -4.40 10.08
C MET A 20 5.41 -2.90 9.76
N ASP A 21 6.27 -2.09 10.36
CA ASP A 21 6.37 -0.67 10.08
C ASP A 21 7.04 -0.46 8.71
N MET A 22 6.39 0.34 7.88
CA MET A 22 6.83 0.59 6.51
C MET A 22 8.21 1.25 6.47
N GLU A 23 8.49 2.20 7.36
CA GLU A 23 9.75 2.93 7.33
C GLU A 23 10.81 2.24 8.18
N ALA A 24 10.47 1.90 9.42
CA ALA A 24 11.43 1.38 10.39
C ALA A 24 11.84 -0.07 10.10
N ASP A 25 10.90 -0.93 9.69
CA ASP A 25 11.19 -2.35 9.42
C ASP A 25 11.49 -2.59 7.93
N LEU A 26 10.71 -1.96 7.04
CA LEU A 26 10.76 -2.25 5.60
C LEU A 26 11.57 -1.25 4.76
N GLY A 27 11.99 -0.11 5.33
CA GLY A 27 12.75 0.91 4.60
C GLY A 27 11.97 1.55 3.43
N ILE A 28 10.65 1.65 3.59
CA ILE A 28 9.69 2.26 2.66
C ILE A 28 9.39 3.70 3.11
N ASP A 29 10.17 4.63 2.56
CA ASP A 29 9.98 6.07 2.70
C ASP A 29 8.73 6.58 1.93
N SER A 30 8.45 7.88 2.06
CA SER A 30 7.32 8.53 1.40
C SER A 30 7.36 8.45 -0.13
N ILE A 31 8.54 8.37 -0.76
CA ILE A 31 8.69 8.25 -2.22
C ILE A 31 8.28 6.84 -2.65
N LYS A 32 8.81 5.80 -1.99
CA LYS A 32 8.47 4.41 -2.29
C LYS A 32 7.00 4.11 -2.04
N ARG A 33 6.35 4.75 -1.07
CA ARG A 33 4.90 4.62 -0.85
C ARG A 33 4.08 5.10 -2.05
N VAL A 34 4.44 6.24 -2.63
CA VAL A 34 3.80 6.75 -3.85
C VAL A 34 4.01 5.79 -5.01
N GLU A 35 5.19 5.18 -5.15
CA GLU A 35 5.45 4.18 -6.19
C GLU A 35 4.65 2.88 -5.99
N ILE A 36 4.63 2.33 -4.77
CA ILE A 36 3.83 1.14 -4.41
C ILE A 36 2.37 1.41 -4.73
N PHE A 37 1.88 2.61 -4.37
CA PHE A 37 0.51 2.98 -4.65
C PHE A 37 0.22 3.15 -6.14
N GLY A 38 1.12 3.77 -6.90
CA GLY A 38 1.02 3.85 -8.36
C GLY A 38 0.96 2.47 -9.02
N ALA A 39 1.77 1.52 -8.55
CA ALA A 39 1.71 0.14 -9.03
C ALA A 39 0.39 -0.56 -8.65
N LEU A 40 -0.16 -0.27 -7.45
CA LEU A 40 -1.46 -0.79 -7.04
C LEU A 40 -2.61 -0.22 -7.87
N THR A 41 -2.64 1.09 -8.16
CA THR A 41 -3.72 1.68 -8.96
C THR A 41 -3.67 1.25 -10.43
N GLN A 42 -2.48 0.94 -10.96
CA GLN A 42 -2.33 0.31 -12.28
C GLN A 42 -2.91 -1.10 -12.31
N ARG A 43 -2.68 -1.91 -11.26
CA ARG A 43 -3.24 -3.28 -11.15
C ARG A 43 -4.73 -3.28 -10.77
N TYR A 44 -5.17 -2.27 -10.02
CA TYR A 44 -6.53 -2.13 -9.48
C TYR A 44 -7.09 -0.73 -9.75
N PRO A 45 -7.71 -0.52 -10.93
CA PRO A 45 -8.25 0.79 -11.33
C PRO A 45 -9.28 1.37 -10.36
N ASP A 46 -9.96 0.53 -9.57
CA ASP A 46 -10.93 0.96 -8.55
C ASP A 46 -10.31 1.80 -7.43
N LEU A 47 -8.97 1.74 -7.30
CA LEU A 47 -8.20 2.52 -6.34
C LEU A 47 -7.83 3.93 -6.86
N SER A 48 -8.17 4.27 -8.11
CA SER A 48 -7.81 5.52 -8.82
C SER A 48 -8.33 6.83 -8.20
N GLY A 49 -8.99 6.81 -7.04
CA GLY A 49 -9.50 7.99 -6.35
C GLY A 49 -8.82 8.29 -5.00
N ILE A 50 -7.87 7.46 -4.59
CA ILE A 50 -7.14 7.62 -3.33
C ILE A 50 -6.03 8.67 -3.51
N ASN A 51 -5.92 9.59 -2.55
CA ASN A 51 -4.84 10.55 -2.51
C ASN A 51 -3.56 9.90 -1.96
N PRO A 52 -2.44 9.88 -2.71
CA PRO A 52 -1.18 9.31 -2.23
C PRO A 52 -0.65 9.94 -0.94
N ASN A 53 -0.99 11.21 -0.68
CA ASN A 53 -0.60 11.88 0.57
C ASN A 53 -1.31 11.30 1.79
N GLU A 54 -2.47 10.66 1.65
CA GLU A 54 -3.13 10.00 2.78
C GLU A 54 -2.40 8.72 3.20
N LEU A 55 -1.54 8.18 2.32
CA LEU A 55 -0.75 6.98 2.58
C LEU A 55 0.55 7.28 3.32
N THR A 56 1.00 8.54 3.34
CA THR A 56 2.18 8.95 4.11
C THR A 56 1.92 8.93 5.61
N GLU A 57 0.65 9.07 6.03
CA GLU A 57 0.25 9.03 7.43
C GLU A 57 0.11 7.60 7.98
N LEU A 58 0.02 6.59 7.11
CA LEU A 58 -0.07 5.19 7.50
C LEU A 58 1.32 4.70 7.93
N ARG A 59 1.40 3.90 8.98
CA ARG A 59 2.66 3.39 9.55
C ARG A 59 2.94 1.96 9.11
N THR A 60 1.89 1.14 8.98
CA THR A 60 2.00 -0.31 8.81
C THR A 60 1.36 -0.79 7.51
N LEU A 61 1.74 -2.00 7.07
CA LEU A 61 1.11 -2.66 5.94
C LEU A 61 -0.39 -2.93 6.19
N ALA A 62 -0.77 -3.26 7.44
CA ALA A 62 -2.16 -3.47 7.85
C ALA A 62 -3.02 -2.22 7.61
N GLU A 63 -2.49 -1.05 7.92
CA GLU A 63 -3.18 0.23 7.72
C GLU A 63 -3.39 0.51 6.23
N ILE A 64 -2.40 0.24 5.37
CA ILE A 64 -2.58 0.35 3.91
C ILE A 64 -3.69 -0.60 3.43
N VAL A 65 -3.67 -1.87 3.82
CA VAL A 65 -4.70 -2.84 3.41
C VAL A 65 -6.08 -2.36 3.85
N THR A 66 -6.20 -1.90 5.09
CA THR A 66 -7.46 -1.40 5.66
C THR A 66 -7.95 -0.18 4.91
N TYR A 67 -7.09 0.81 4.72
CA TYR A 67 -7.40 2.04 4.01
C TYR A 67 -7.85 1.76 2.57
N VAL A 68 -7.07 0.96 1.82
CA VAL A 68 -7.39 0.56 0.45
C VAL A 68 -8.70 -0.23 0.40
N GLY A 69 -8.94 -1.14 1.35
CA GLY A 69 -10.18 -1.92 1.43
C GLY A 69 -11.43 -1.07 1.71
N GLN A 70 -11.29 0.01 2.47
CA GLN A 70 -12.38 0.95 2.75
C GLN A 70 -12.65 1.90 1.58
N HIS A 71 -11.61 2.36 0.89
CA HIS A 71 -11.72 3.36 -0.17
C HIS A 71 -11.97 2.74 -1.57
N GLY A 72 -11.50 1.51 -1.81
CA GLY A 72 -11.79 0.76 -3.04
C GLY A 72 -13.25 0.31 -3.16
N LYS A 73 -13.94 0.05 -2.03
CA LYS A 73 -15.36 -0.37 -2.03
C LYS A 73 -16.33 0.78 -2.30
N LYS A 74 -15.96 2.02 -1.99
CA LYS A 74 -16.85 3.20 -2.15
C LYS A 74 -17.24 3.48 -3.60
N LYS A 75 -16.51 2.94 -4.60
CA LYS A 75 -16.79 3.14 -6.02
C LYS A 75 -17.65 2.02 -6.64
N ALA A 76 -17.82 0.88 -5.98
CA ALA A 76 -18.61 -0.26 -6.49
C ALA A 76 -20.12 -0.14 -6.25
N ILE A 77 -20.57 0.94 -5.61
CA ILE A 77 -21.97 1.26 -5.30
C ILE A 77 -22.20 2.74 -5.59
N ALA A 78 -22.20 3.09 -6.87
CA ALA A 78 -22.76 4.33 -7.41
C ALA A 78 -23.20 4.09 -8.85
#